data_AF-A0A2A3H2Z3-F1
#
_entry.id   AF-A0A2A3H2Z3-F1
#
_cell.length_a   1.000
_cell.length_b   1.000
_cell.length_c   1.000
_cell.angle_alpha   90.00
_cell.angle_beta   90.00
_cell.angle_gamma   90.00
#
_symmetry.space_group_name_H-M   'P 1'
#
loop_
_entity.id
_entity.type
_entity.pdbx_description
1 polymer ?
#
loop_
_entity_poly.entity_id
_entity_poly.type
_entity_poly.pdbx_seq_one_letter_code
_entity_poly.pdbx_strand_id
1 'polypeptide(L)'
;MRAANARSAKATDRRRVFRYVPYVIVQDATAEPEYEAHCVSGDEADCGAGSGPRPDPAEVEEWQRLHTQDTRHTRYRRHFADYAVLEPTEPVGATPSQPVVTGPPPGQGRHPGAPQPS
;
A
#
# COMPACT_ATOMS: atom_id res chain seq x y z
N MET A 1 2.44 -64.33 44.30
CA MET A 1 2.85 -63.37 43.25
C MET A 1 1.64 -63.01 42.38
N ARG A 2 1.55 -61.71 41.99
CA ARG A 2 0.66 -61.01 41.03
C ARG A 2 -0.10 -59.87 41.73
N ALA A 3 0.55 -58.72 41.92
CA ALA A 3 0.78 -57.60 40.97
C ALA A 3 -0.40 -56.61 40.96
N ALA A 4 -0.17 -55.45 41.58
CA ALA A 4 -1.02 -54.27 41.54
C ALA A 4 -1.12 -53.72 40.11
N ASN A 5 -2.31 -53.30 39.70
CA ASN A 5 -2.52 -52.65 38.41
C ASN A 5 -3.03 -51.21 38.64
N ALA A 6 -2.08 -50.30 38.86
CA ALA A 6 -2.32 -48.87 38.72
C ALA A 6 -2.07 -48.52 37.24
N ARG A 7 -3.10 -48.05 36.52
CA ARG A 7 -2.89 -47.39 35.22
C ARG A 7 -3.79 -46.17 35.07
N SER A 8 -3.18 -45.04 35.41
CA SER A 8 -3.22 -43.72 34.77
C SER A 8 -4.51 -43.29 34.07
N ALA A 9 -5.14 -42.29 34.68
CA ALA A 9 -5.98 -41.32 33.98
C ALA A 9 -5.14 -40.62 32.90
N LYS A 10 -5.48 -40.80 31.62
CA LYS A 10 -4.88 -40.01 30.53
C LYS A 10 -5.80 -38.83 30.28
N ALA A 11 -5.51 -37.69 30.90
CA ALA A 11 -6.09 -36.42 30.51
C ALA A 11 -5.77 -36.20 29.03
N THR A 12 -6.80 -36.14 28.20
CA THR A 12 -6.66 -35.89 26.76
C THR A 12 -6.16 -34.47 26.61
N ASP A 13 -4.85 -34.32 26.49
CA ASP A 13 -4.19 -33.07 26.10
C ASP A 13 -4.82 -32.63 24.77
N ARG A 14 -5.67 -31.59 24.83
CA ARG A 14 -6.22 -30.95 23.63
C ARG A 14 -5.08 -30.18 22.99
N ARG A 15 -4.25 -30.90 22.23
CA ARG A 15 -3.14 -30.32 21.48
C ARG A 15 -3.70 -29.29 20.50
N ARG A 16 -3.50 -28.01 20.80
CA ARG A 16 -3.83 -26.92 19.88
C ARG A 16 -2.82 -26.91 18.74
N VAL A 17 -3.30 -26.84 17.51
CA VAL A 17 -2.47 -26.66 16.32
C VAL A 17 -2.66 -25.22 15.86
N PHE A 18 -1.57 -24.45 15.88
CA PHE A 18 -1.52 -23.14 15.26
C PHE A 18 -0.98 -23.31 13.84
N ARG A 19 -1.67 -22.74 12.85
CA ARG A 19 -1.21 -22.69 11.47
C ARG A 19 -0.90 -21.25 11.10
N TYR A 20 0.20 -21.06 10.39
CA TYR A 20 0.47 -19.79 9.73
C TYR A 20 -0.53 -19.61 8.58
N VAL A 21 -1.18 -18.46 8.53
CA VAL A 21 -2.08 -18.05 7.44
C VAL A 21 -1.42 -16.84 6.77
N PRO A 22 -1.03 -16.93 5.49
CA PRO A 22 -0.54 -15.76 4.77
C PRO A 22 -1.67 -14.75 4.56
N TYR A 23 -1.34 -13.46 4.66
CA TYR A 23 -2.27 -12.37 4.38
C TYR A 23 -1.71 -11.49 3.27
N VAL A 24 -2.61 -10.89 2.51
CA VAL A 24 -2.32 -9.80 1.57
C VAL A 24 -2.97 -8.51 2.06
N ILE A 25 -2.30 -7.39 1.79
CA ILE A 25 -2.85 -6.05 2.05
C ILE A 25 -3.62 -5.64 0.79
N VAL A 26 -4.90 -5.31 0.95
CA VAL A 26 -5.75 -4.79 -0.12
C VAL A 26 -6.42 -3.50 0.33
N GLN A 27 -6.81 -2.65 -0.62
CA GLN A 27 -7.56 -1.43 -0.30
C GLN A 27 -8.96 -1.79 0.21
N ASP A 28 -9.40 -1.09 1.25
CA ASP A 28 -10.76 -1.18 1.78
C ASP A 28 -11.72 -0.43 0.86
N ALA A 29 -12.53 -1.16 0.11
CA ALA A 29 -13.53 -0.58 -0.78
C ALA A 29 -14.73 0.06 -0.05
N THR A 30 -14.83 -0.10 1.26
CA THR A 30 -15.94 0.45 2.08
C THR A 30 -15.62 1.80 2.70
N ALA A 31 -14.36 2.23 2.63
CA ALA A 31 -13.90 3.48 3.21
C ALA A 31 -13.51 4.49 2.11
N GLU A 32 -13.95 5.73 2.29
CA GLU A 32 -13.58 6.83 1.39
C GLU A 32 -12.13 7.28 1.67
N PRO A 33 -11.35 7.60 0.62
CA PRO A 33 -10.02 8.15 0.81
C PRO A 33 -10.05 9.57 1.36
N GLU A 34 -8.95 9.97 1.98
CA GLU A 34 -8.74 11.31 2.51
C GLU A 34 -7.58 12.01 1.80
N TYR A 35 -7.79 13.29 1.52
CA TYR A 35 -6.85 14.17 0.84
C TYR A 35 -6.52 15.36 1.74
N GLU A 36 -5.24 15.68 1.83
CA GLU A 36 -4.79 16.87 2.56
C GLU A 36 -3.62 17.53 1.82
N ALA A 37 -3.45 18.83 2.02
CA ALA A 37 -2.22 19.51 1.64
C ALA A 37 -1.71 20.41 2.77
N HIS A 38 -0.39 20.54 2.83
CA HIS A 38 0.30 21.50 3.67
C HIS A 38 1.16 22.43 2.81
N CYS A 39 1.13 23.72 3.12
CA CYS A 39 2.03 24.71 2.59
C CYS A 39 3.43 24.48 3.18
N VAL A 40 4.39 24.19 2.32
CA VAL A 40 5.81 24.02 2.66
C VAL A 40 6.66 25.08 1.96
N SER A 41 6.03 26.22 1.68
CA SER A 41 6.69 27.43 1.22
C SER A 41 7.11 28.26 2.43
N GLY A 42 8.12 29.11 2.25
CA GLY A 42 8.69 29.95 3.29
C GLY A 42 10.21 29.88 3.22
N ASP A 43 10.88 31.03 3.36
CA ASP A 43 12.33 31.13 3.14
C ASP A 43 13.14 30.66 4.36
N GLU A 44 12.68 30.98 5.58
CA GLU A 44 13.34 30.60 6.84
C GLU A 44 12.68 29.38 7.53
N ALA A 45 11.35 29.27 7.41
CA ALA A 45 10.57 28.17 7.96
C ALA A 45 9.35 27.91 7.08
N ASP A 46 8.91 26.66 7.02
CA ASP A 46 7.67 26.30 6.33
C ASP A 46 6.49 27.07 6.94
N CYS A 47 5.67 27.68 6.08
CA CYS A 47 4.42 28.34 6.44
C CYS A 47 3.50 27.42 7.26
N GLY A 48 3.47 26.13 6.92
CA GLY A 48 2.82 25.09 7.71
C GLY A 48 1.29 25.09 7.66
N ALA A 49 0.66 26.08 7.02
CA ALA A 49 -0.79 26.09 6.83
C ALA A 49 -1.27 24.83 6.11
N GLY A 50 -2.39 24.24 6.56
CA GLY A 50 -2.94 23.01 5.98
C GLY A 50 -4.40 23.14 5.57
N SER A 51 -4.82 22.34 4.59
CA SER A 51 -6.24 22.23 4.19
C SER A 51 -7.09 21.47 5.21
N GLY A 52 -6.44 20.68 6.07
CA GLY A 52 -7.06 19.56 6.78
C GLY A 52 -7.46 18.42 5.84
N PRO A 53 -7.91 17.28 6.40
CA PRO A 53 -8.45 16.16 5.61
C PRO A 53 -9.72 16.56 4.85
N ARG A 54 -9.81 16.12 3.60
CA ARG A 54 -10.92 16.37 2.67
C ARG A 54 -11.30 15.07 1.95
N PRO A 55 -12.58 14.82 1.67
CA PRO A 55 -13.02 13.63 0.93
C PRO A 55 -12.75 13.75 -0.57
N ASP A 56 -12.56 14.96 -1.10
CA ASP A 56 -12.37 15.22 -2.53
C ASP A 56 -11.06 15.99 -2.79
N PRO A 57 -10.23 15.57 -3.76
CA PRO A 57 -9.01 16.28 -4.13
C PRO A 57 -9.25 17.72 -4.61
N ALA A 58 -10.42 18.03 -5.19
CA ALA A 58 -10.77 19.35 -5.68
C ALA A 58 -10.92 20.38 -4.53
N GLU A 59 -11.37 19.95 -3.35
CA GLU A 59 -11.43 20.81 -2.16
C GLU A 59 -10.03 21.21 -1.68
N VAL A 60 -9.07 20.27 -1.73
CA VAL A 60 -7.66 20.55 -1.42
C VAL A 60 -7.06 21.53 -2.42
N GLU A 61 -7.38 21.37 -3.71
CA GLU A 61 -6.88 22.25 -4.76
C GLU A 61 -7.47 23.65 -4.66
N GLU A 62 -8.73 23.77 -4.27
CA GLU A 62 -9.34 25.08 -4.00
C GLU A 62 -8.65 25.77 -2.82
N TRP A 63 -8.40 25.05 -1.73
CA TRP A 63 -7.62 25.59 -0.61
C TRP A 63 -6.23 26.06 -1.05
N GLN A 64 -5.53 25.29 -1.90
CA GLN A 64 -4.21 25.69 -2.45
C GLN A 64 -4.32 26.96 -3.30
N ARG A 65 -5.35 27.08 -4.14
CA ARG A 65 -5.58 28.27 -4.98
C ARG A 65 -5.81 29.51 -4.11
N LEU A 66 -6.68 29.41 -3.11
CA LEU A 66 -6.97 30.51 -2.19
C LEU A 66 -5.71 30.89 -1.37
N HIS A 67 -5.01 29.90 -0.82
CA HIS A 67 -3.77 30.16 -0.06
C HIS A 67 -2.69 30.83 -0.92
N THR A 68 -2.52 30.40 -2.17
CA THR A 68 -1.59 31.01 -3.12
C THR A 68 -1.96 32.46 -3.43
N GLN A 69 -3.25 32.76 -3.57
CA GLN A 69 -3.71 34.13 -3.83
C GLN A 69 -3.35 35.06 -2.68
N ASP A 70 -3.52 34.59 -1.44
CA ASP A 70 -3.29 35.37 -0.23
C ASP A 70 -1.80 35.54 0.11
N THR A 71 -1.01 34.47 -0.05
CA THR A 71 0.37 34.41 0.47
C THR A 71 1.45 34.41 -0.61
N ARG A 72 1.07 34.17 -1.88
CA ARG A 72 1.99 33.92 -3.00
C ARG A 72 2.88 32.68 -2.84
N HIS A 73 2.58 31.83 -1.87
CA HIS A 73 3.21 30.53 -1.73
C HIS A 73 2.80 29.58 -2.86
N THR A 74 3.78 28.88 -3.43
CA THR A 74 3.57 28.02 -4.61
C THR A 74 4.02 26.58 -4.40
N ARG A 75 4.63 26.26 -3.25
CA ARG A 75 5.11 24.92 -2.90
C ARG A 75 4.22 24.29 -1.83
N TYR A 76 3.69 23.12 -2.15
CA TYR A 76 2.76 22.36 -1.31
C TYR A 76 3.18 20.89 -1.22
N ARG A 77 3.00 20.28 -0.05
CA ARG A 77 3.08 18.83 0.17
C ARG A 77 1.67 18.27 0.25
N ARG A 78 1.31 17.34 -0.64
CA ARG A 78 0.01 16.64 -0.61
C ARG A 78 0.14 15.31 0.13
N HIS A 79 -0.90 14.97 0.88
CA HIS A 79 -1.12 13.70 1.56
C HIS A 79 -2.35 13.04 0.96
N PHE A 80 -2.24 11.75 0.69
CA PHE A 80 -3.34 10.90 0.27
C PHE A 80 -3.33 9.69 1.21
N ALA A 81 -4.46 9.46 1.87
CA ALA A 81 -4.66 8.32 2.74
C ALA A 81 -5.81 7.49 2.21
N ASP A 82 -5.55 6.23 1.90
CA ASP A 82 -6.57 5.22 1.72
C ASP A 82 -6.56 4.26 2.91
N TYR A 83 -7.63 3.49 3.00
CA TYR A 83 -7.79 2.48 4.04
C TYR A 83 -7.45 1.12 3.45
N ALA A 84 -6.82 0.27 4.25
CA ALA A 84 -6.43 -1.06 3.83
C ALA A 84 -6.90 -2.12 4.81
N VAL A 85 -7.30 -3.27 4.28
CA VAL A 85 -7.66 -4.47 5.04
C VAL A 85 -6.69 -5.61 4.73
N LEU A 86 -6.55 -6.53 5.67
CA LEU A 86 -5.75 -7.74 5.52
C LEU A 86 -6.67 -8.90 5.15
N GLU A 87 -6.57 -9.39 3.92
CA GLU A 87 -7.31 -10.56 3.46
C GLU A 87 -6.43 -11.82 3.56
N PRO A 88 -6.91 -12.91 4.19
CA PRO A 88 -6.17 -14.15 4.22
C PRO A 88 -6.07 -14.69 2.80
N THR A 89 -4.85 -14.94 2.33
CA THR A 89 -4.66 -15.67 1.08
C THR A 89 -5.02 -17.12 1.36
N GLU A 90 -6.00 -17.66 0.64
CA GLU A 90 -6.27 -19.09 0.72
C GLU A 90 -4.97 -19.87 0.44
N PRO A 91 -4.65 -20.90 1.24
CA PRO A 91 -3.43 -21.68 1.00
C PRO A 91 -3.55 -22.33 -0.38
N VAL A 92 -2.76 -21.83 -1.34
CA VAL A 92 -2.61 -22.42 -2.68
C VAL A 92 -2.17 -23.88 -2.53
N GLY A 93 -3.15 -24.77 -2.61
CA GLY A 93 -3.01 -26.21 -2.78
C GLY A 93 -3.32 -26.66 -4.22
N ALA A 94 -3.43 -25.73 -5.17
CA ALA A 94 -3.48 -26.01 -6.60
C ALA A 94 -3.00 -24.76 -7.35
N THR A 95 -1.85 -24.85 -8.00
CA THR A 95 -1.33 -23.87 -8.95
C THR A 95 -2.39 -23.47 -9.98
N PRO A 96 -2.77 -22.19 -10.12
CA PRO A 96 -3.24 -21.70 -11.41
C PRO A 96 -2.01 -21.56 -12.30
N SER A 97 -1.88 -22.45 -13.28
CA SER A 97 -0.94 -22.30 -14.39
C SER A 97 -1.15 -20.93 -15.03
N GLN A 98 -0.26 -19.98 -14.76
CA GLN A 98 -0.18 -18.77 -15.58
C GLN A 98 0.14 -19.21 -17.01
N PRO A 99 -0.52 -18.67 -18.05
CA PRO A 99 -0.04 -18.88 -19.41
C PRO A 99 1.32 -18.19 -19.52
N VAL A 100 2.35 -19.01 -19.74
CA VAL A 100 3.68 -18.52 -20.10
C VAL A 100 3.54 -17.68 -21.37
N VAL A 101 3.64 -16.36 -21.25
CA VAL A 101 3.88 -15.48 -22.39
C VAL A 101 5.29 -15.82 -22.89
N THR A 102 5.36 -16.75 -23.84
CA THR A 102 6.60 -17.07 -24.58
C THR A 102 6.58 -16.23 -25.85
N GLY A 103 6.74 -14.93 -25.70
CA GLY A 103 6.97 -14.00 -26.79
C GLY A 103 8.40 -13.49 -26.75
N PRO A 104 9.15 -13.45 -27.86
CA PRO A 104 10.47 -12.85 -27.88
C PRO A 104 10.37 -11.35 -27.51
N PRO A 105 11.38 -10.79 -26.80
CA PRO A 105 11.38 -9.36 -26.48
C PRO A 105 11.34 -8.53 -27.77
N PRO A 106 10.66 -7.37 -27.79
CA PRO A 106 10.76 -6.46 -28.93
C PRO A 106 12.23 -6.08 -29.13
N GLY A 107 12.70 -6.31 -30.35
CA GLY A 107 14.06 -5.98 -30.77
C GLY A 107 14.39 -4.53 -30.46
N GLN A 108 15.52 -4.31 -29.81
CA GLN A 108 16.10 -2.98 -29.66
C GLN A 108 16.39 -2.45 -31.07
N GLY A 109 15.54 -1.55 -31.54
CA GLY A 109 15.79 -0.78 -32.75
C GLY A 109 17.04 0.05 -32.53
N ARG A 110 18.13 -0.38 -33.16
CA ARG A 110 19.32 0.44 -33.39
C ARG A 110 18.86 1.77 -33.98
N HIS A 111 19.13 2.88 -33.29
CA HIS A 111 19.20 4.20 -33.94
C HIS A 111 20.50 4.27 -34.76
N PRO A 112 20.46 4.54 -36.08
CA PRO A 112 21.62 5.04 -36.79
C PRO A 112 21.45 6.53 -37.09
N GLY A 113 22.45 7.32 -36.70
CA GLY A 113 22.81 8.57 -37.40
C GLY A 113 22.35 9.87 -36.74
N ALA A 114 23.17 10.40 -35.84
CA ALA A 114 23.33 11.85 -35.72
C ALA A 114 24.57 12.25 -36.54
N PRO A 115 24.49 13.22 -37.48
CA PRO A 115 25.68 13.74 -38.13
C PRO A 115 26.48 14.63 -37.17
N GLN A 116 27.81 14.45 -37.18
CA GLN A 116 28.76 15.32 -36.48
C GLN A 116 28.81 16.69 -37.16
N PRO A 117 28.80 17.82 -36.44
CA PRO A 117 29.11 19.12 -37.02
C PRO A 117 30.62 19.23 -37.31
N SER A 118 30.97 19.90 -38.41
CA SER A 118 32.36 20.31 -38.74
C SER A 118 32.71 21.65 -38.09
#